data_AF-A0A519Z2C7-F1
#
_entry.id   AF-A0A519Z2C7-F1
#
_cell.length_a   1.000
_cell.length_b   1.000
_cell.length_c   1.000
_cell.angle_alpha   90.00
_cell.angle_beta   90.00
_cell.angle_gamma   90.00
#
_symmetry.space_group_name_H-M   'P 1'
#
loop_
_entity.id
_entity.type
_entity.pdbx_description
1 polymer ?
#
loop_
_entity_poly.entity_id
_entity_poly.type
_entity_poly.pdbx_seq_one_letter_code
_entity_poly.pdbx_strand_id
1 'polypeptide(L)'
;MAEPRAFISFDVDNNSDHKVLFAGQAWHSKTPFSHEDWSAKSPMLQSEWEALVNAKINKTHFMIVLVGRHMATATGVVKEIAMAKAQNVPIFGVYVDGATLTSALPVGLARNRVITWTWESIANAVTQMMGEGKNAS
;
A
#
# COMPACT_ATOMS: atom_id res chain seq x y z
N MET A 1 -1.02 7.92 21.70
CA MET A 1 -0.96 8.39 20.31
C MET A 1 -1.71 7.38 19.46
N ALA A 2 -2.54 7.84 18.53
CA ALA A 2 -3.20 6.92 17.59
C ALA A 2 -2.15 6.35 16.62
N GLU A 3 -2.28 5.06 16.29
CA GLU A 3 -1.38 4.41 15.34
C GLU A 3 -1.53 5.03 13.94
N PRO A 4 -0.42 5.28 13.23
CA PRO A 4 -0.43 5.70 11.84
C PRO A 4 -1.38 4.85 10.98
N ARG A 5 -2.33 5.49 10.30
CA ARG A 5 -3.20 4.80 9.32
C ARG A 5 -2.47 4.51 8.02
N ALA A 6 -2.51 3.26 7.54
CA ALA A 6 -1.93 2.81 6.28
C ALA A 6 -3.00 2.46 5.25
N PHE A 7 -2.76 2.80 3.99
CA PHE A 7 -3.52 2.27 2.85
C PHE A 7 -2.79 1.09 2.23
N ILE A 8 -3.42 -0.08 2.13
CA ILE A 8 -2.81 -1.27 1.52
C ILE A 8 -3.32 -1.40 0.08
N SER A 9 -2.41 -1.16 -0.86
CA SER A 9 -2.62 -1.34 -2.30
C SER A 9 -2.07 -2.69 -2.75
N PHE A 10 -2.84 -3.44 -3.53
CA PHE A 10 -2.44 -4.76 -4.02
C PHE A 10 -3.19 -5.10 -5.31
N ASP A 11 -2.64 -6.04 -6.07
CA ASP A 11 -3.34 -6.65 -7.20
C ASP A 11 -4.42 -7.61 -6.68
N VAL A 12 -5.69 -7.26 -6.84
CA VAL A 12 -6.82 -8.05 -6.34
C VAL A 12 -6.88 -9.43 -7.01
N ASP A 13 -6.58 -9.51 -8.30
CA ASP A 13 -6.74 -10.75 -9.06
C ASP A 13 -5.64 -11.77 -8.72
N ASN A 14 -4.45 -11.30 -8.34
CA ASN A 14 -3.27 -12.16 -8.11
C ASN A 14 -2.83 -12.24 -6.64
N ASN A 15 -3.10 -11.23 -5.82
CA ASN A 15 -2.51 -11.06 -4.49
C ASN A 15 -3.54 -10.97 -3.35
N SER A 16 -4.81 -11.35 -3.58
CA SER A 16 -5.84 -11.35 -2.53
C SER A 16 -5.46 -12.19 -1.30
N ASP A 17 -4.92 -13.40 -1.51
CA ASP A 17 -4.45 -14.26 -0.40
C ASP A 17 -3.29 -13.62 0.38
N HIS A 18 -2.36 -12.99 -0.34
CA HIS A 18 -1.23 -12.28 0.26
C HIS A 18 -1.69 -11.06 1.07
N LYS A 19 -2.72 -10.34 0.62
CA LYS A 19 -3.34 -9.29 1.41
C LYS A 19 -3.96 -9.84 2.69
N VAL A 20 -4.70 -10.95 2.63
CA VAL A 20 -5.31 -11.56 3.83
C VAL A 20 -4.23 -11.97 4.83
N LEU A 21 -3.18 -12.63 4.35
CA LEU A 21 -2.04 -13.01 5.19
C LEU A 21 -1.37 -11.78 5.81
N PHE A 22 -1.03 -10.76 5.00
CA PHE A 22 -0.38 -9.53 5.46
C PHE A 22 -1.24 -8.75 6.47
N ALA A 23 -2.52 -8.57 6.17
CA ALA A 23 -3.48 -7.87 7.02
C ALA A 23 -3.69 -8.60 8.36
N GLY A 24 -3.89 -9.93 8.32
CA GLY A 24 -4.05 -10.73 9.54
C GLY A 24 -2.78 -10.74 10.39
N GLN A 25 -1.62 -10.84 9.74
CA GLN A 25 -0.33 -10.75 10.39
C GLN A 25 -0.08 -9.37 11.01
N ALA A 26 -0.50 -8.28 10.35
CA ALA A 26 -0.40 -6.94 10.89
C ALA A 26 -1.33 -6.77 12.11
N TRP A 27 -2.53 -7.34 12.07
CA TRP A 27 -3.45 -7.30 13.20
C TRP A 27 -2.93 -8.00 14.47
N HIS A 28 -2.14 -9.07 14.31
CA HIS A 28 -1.63 -9.87 15.43
C HIS A 28 -0.21 -9.52 15.89
N SER A 29 0.50 -8.69 15.14
CA SER A 29 1.82 -8.21 15.51
C SER A 29 1.72 -6.81 16.12
N LYS A 30 2.74 -6.39 16.87
CA LYS A 30 2.87 -4.99 17.32
C LYS A 30 3.25 -4.09 16.13
N THR A 31 2.50 -4.14 15.03
CA THR A 31 2.78 -3.28 13.89
C THR A 31 2.51 -1.83 14.27
N PRO A 32 3.38 -0.90 13.88
CA PRO A 32 3.25 0.50 14.23
C PRO A 32 2.21 1.22 13.35
N PHE A 33 1.17 0.54 12.87
CA PHE A 33 0.16 1.13 12.00
C PHE A 33 -1.18 0.39 12.08
N SER A 34 -2.25 1.15 11.89
CA SER A 34 -3.60 0.63 11.71
C SER A 34 -3.95 0.58 10.22
N HIS A 35 -4.64 -0.47 9.80
CA HIS A 35 -5.22 -0.56 8.46
C HIS A 35 -6.70 -0.85 8.58
N GLU A 36 -7.50 -0.26 7.69
CA GLU A 36 -8.93 -0.51 7.63
C GLU A 36 -9.24 -1.30 6.36
N ASP A 37 -10.00 -2.39 6.51
CA ASP A 37 -10.43 -3.22 5.38
C ASP A 37 -11.57 -2.53 4.63
N TRP A 38 -11.22 -1.97 3.48
CA TRP A 38 -12.05 -1.01 2.76
C TRP A 38 -12.73 -1.62 1.52
N SER A 39 -12.94 -2.94 1.52
CA SER A 39 -13.61 -3.69 0.46
C SER A 39 -14.96 -3.04 0.07
N ALA A 40 -15.06 -2.59 -1.18
CA ALA A 40 -16.32 -2.08 -1.73
C ALA A 40 -17.28 -3.24 -1.96
N LYS A 41 -18.47 -3.18 -1.34
CA LYS A 41 -19.48 -4.27 -1.36
C LYS A 41 -20.42 -4.23 -2.56
N SER A 42 -20.26 -3.28 -3.50
CA SER A 42 -21.15 -3.09 -4.64
C SER A 42 -20.40 -2.69 -5.91
N PRO A 43 -20.89 -3.08 -7.11
CA PRO A 43 -20.37 -2.55 -8.36
C PRO A 43 -20.63 -1.04 -8.43
N MET A 44 -19.56 -0.25 -8.57
CA MET A 44 -19.59 1.21 -8.66
C MET A 44 -19.08 1.65 -10.03
N LEU A 45 -19.48 2.84 -10.49
CA LEU A 45 -18.86 3.45 -11.67
C LEU A 45 -17.38 3.73 -11.40
N GLN A 46 -16.55 3.66 -12.43
CA GLN A 46 -15.10 3.86 -12.27
C GLN A 46 -14.77 5.23 -11.65
N SER A 47 -15.49 6.29 -12.01
CA SER A 47 -15.31 7.63 -11.44
C SER A 47 -15.64 7.71 -9.95
N GLU A 48 -16.69 7.01 -9.51
CA GLU A 48 -17.08 6.95 -8.11
C GLU A 48 -16.07 6.16 -7.28
N TRP A 49 -15.57 5.05 -7.85
CA TRP A 49 -14.48 4.27 -7.25
C TRP A 49 -13.22 5.11 -7.10
N GLU A 50 -12.80 5.84 -8.15
CA GLU A 50 -11.61 6.70 -8.10
C GLU A 50 -11.75 7.80 -7.06
N ALA A 51 -12.90 8.49 -7.00
CA ALA A 51 -13.14 9.51 -5.99
C ALA A 51 -13.10 8.95 -4.56
N LEU A 52 -13.68 7.77 -4.35
CA LEU A 52 -13.73 7.10 -3.06
C LEU A 52 -12.34 6.61 -2.62
N VAL A 53 -11.56 6.02 -3.53
CA VAL A 53 -10.18 5.61 -3.28
C VAL A 53 -9.30 6.82 -3.00
N ASN A 54 -9.42 7.88 -3.80
CA ASN A 54 -8.69 9.13 -3.59
C ASN A 54 -8.98 9.73 -2.20
N ALA A 55 -10.25 9.77 -1.79
CA ALA A 55 -10.63 10.24 -0.46
C ALA A 55 -10.09 9.34 0.67
N LYS A 56 -10.02 8.03 0.46
CA LYS A 56 -9.44 7.07 1.43
C LYS A 56 -7.94 7.28 1.60
N ILE A 57 -7.21 7.35 0.49
CA ILE A 57 -5.76 7.63 0.51
C ILE A 57 -5.47 8.92 1.28
N ASN A 58 -6.32 9.95 1.13
CA ASN A 58 -6.16 11.21 1.85
C ASN A 58 -6.29 11.06 3.37
N LYS A 59 -7.10 10.12 3.84
CA LYS A 59 -7.30 9.87 5.28
C LYS A 59 -6.16 9.06 5.89
N THR A 60 -5.35 8.38 5.09
CA THR A 60 -4.18 7.59 5.55
C THR A 60 -2.92 8.43 5.62
N HIS A 61 -1.94 8.04 6.44
CA HIS A 61 -0.66 8.74 6.52
C HIS A 61 0.31 8.28 5.44
N PHE A 62 0.28 6.99 5.08
CA PHE A 62 1.14 6.41 4.06
C PHE A 62 0.45 5.25 3.35
N MET A 63 1.03 4.84 2.23
CA MET A 63 0.56 3.72 1.42
C MET A 63 1.60 2.58 1.40
N ILE A 64 1.13 1.36 1.57
CA ILE A 64 1.89 0.11 1.41
C ILE A 64 1.43 -0.55 0.12
N VAL A 65 2.34 -0.80 -0.81
CA VAL A 65 2.05 -1.53 -2.04
C VAL A 65 2.57 -2.96 -1.91
N LEU A 66 1.69 -3.96 -1.97
CA LEU A 66 2.10 -5.37 -2.03
C LEU A 66 2.54 -5.71 -3.45
N VAL A 67 3.85 -5.92 -3.62
CA VAL A 67 4.50 -6.18 -4.90
C VAL A 67 4.62 -7.69 -5.10
N GLY A 68 3.67 -8.26 -5.85
CA GLY A 68 3.71 -9.66 -6.28
C GLY A 68 4.48 -9.86 -7.60
N ARG A 69 4.41 -11.07 -8.17
CA ARG A 69 5.08 -11.39 -9.45
C ARG A 69 4.43 -10.71 -10.66
N HIS A 70 3.13 -10.42 -10.59
CA HIS A 70 2.32 -9.95 -11.71
C HIS A 70 1.95 -8.45 -11.64
N MET A 71 2.83 -7.61 -11.10
CA MET A 71 2.50 -6.18 -10.89
C MET A 71 2.47 -5.33 -12.18
N ALA A 72 3.01 -5.82 -13.30
CA ALA A 72 3.01 -5.10 -14.56
C ALA A 72 1.60 -4.84 -15.12
N THR A 73 0.64 -5.71 -14.78
CA THR A 73 -0.75 -5.64 -15.25
C THR A 73 -1.70 -5.03 -14.22
N ALA A 74 -1.21 -4.66 -13.03
CA ALA A 74 -2.00 -4.13 -11.93
C ALA A 74 -2.39 -2.65 -12.16
N THR A 75 -3.30 -2.41 -13.11
CA THR A 75 -3.75 -1.06 -13.49
C THR A 75 -4.38 -0.29 -12.33
N GLY A 76 -5.08 -0.97 -11.42
CA GLY A 76 -5.62 -0.39 -10.20
C GLY A 76 -4.52 0.18 -9.28
N VAL A 77 -3.45 -0.58 -9.06
CA VAL A 77 -2.31 -0.17 -8.24
C VAL A 77 -1.61 1.07 -8.84
N VAL A 78 -1.46 1.13 -10.16
CA VAL A 78 -0.88 2.31 -10.83
C VAL A 78 -1.71 3.57 -10.58
N LYS A 79 -3.05 3.46 -10.67
CA LYS A 79 -3.96 4.57 -10.37
C LYS A 79 -3.86 5.01 -8.90
N GLU A 80 -3.84 4.06 -7.97
CA GLU A 80 -3.69 4.33 -6.54
C GLU A 80 -2.37 5.04 -6.22
N ILE A 81 -1.25 4.58 -6.79
CA ILE A 81 0.06 5.23 -6.64
C ILE A 81 0.01 6.67 -7.15
N ALA A 82 -0.62 6.91 -8.31
CA ALA A 82 -0.76 8.25 -8.86
C ALA A 82 -1.57 9.17 -7.93
N MET A 83 -2.68 8.67 -7.37
CA MET A 83 -3.49 9.42 -6.39
C MET A 83 -2.70 9.74 -5.12
N ALA A 84 -1.97 8.77 -4.56
CA ALA A 84 -1.14 8.97 -3.39
C ALA A 84 -0.04 10.03 -3.63
N LYS A 85 0.64 9.96 -4.77
CA LYS A 85 1.62 10.99 -5.16
C LYS A 85 1.00 12.38 -5.30
N ALA A 86 -0.17 12.49 -5.93
CA ALA A 86 -0.87 13.76 -6.09
C ALA A 86 -1.23 14.41 -4.74
N GLN A 87 -1.47 13.59 -3.72
CA GLN A 87 -1.78 14.03 -2.36
C GLN A 87 -0.54 14.11 -1.45
N ASN A 88 0.66 13.94 -2.01
CA ASN A 88 1.93 13.88 -1.27
C ASN A 88 1.93 12.82 -0.15
N VAL A 89 1.14 11.74 -0.30
CA VAL A 89 1.14 10.62 0.62
C VAL A 89 2.38 9.77 0.33
N PRO A 90 3.28 9.56 1.31
CA PRO A 90 4.47 8.75 1.12
C PRO A 90 4.09 7.27 0.90
N ILE A 91 4.86 6.61 0.03
CA ILE A 91 4.57 5.26 -0.47
C ILE A 91 5.82 4.40 -0.31
N PHE A 92 5.65 3.17 0.14
CA PHE A 92 6.65 2.11 0.05
C PHE A 92 6.01 0.79 -0.42
N GLY A 93 6.82 -0.10 -0.96
CA GLY A 93 6.41 -1.41 -1.42
C GLY A 93 6.91 -2.53 -0.52
N VAL A 94 6.21 -3.65 -0.50
CA VAL A 94 6.62 -4.89 0.18
C VAL A 94 6.56 -6.03 -0.82
N TYR A 95 7.68 -6.73 -1.03
CA TYR A 95 7.71 -7.92 -1.87
C TYR A 95 6.91 -9.06 -1.25
N VAL A 96 5.98 -9.62 -2.02
CA VAL A 96 5.14 -10.79 -1.67
C VAL A 96 5.19 -11.82 -2.81
N ASP A 97 4.61 -13.00 -2.60
CA ASP A 97 4.48 -14.04 -3.64
C ASP A 97 5.81 -14.45 -4.32
N GLY A 98 6.93 -14.40 -3.59
CA GLY A 98 8.25 -14.70 -4.15
C GLY A 98 8.78 -13.66 -5.15
N ALA A 99 8.18 -12.46 -5.21
CA ALA A 99 8.71 -11.34 -5.96
C ALA A 99 10.08 -10.91 -5.40
N THR A 100 10.95 -10.44 -6.28
CA THR A 100 12.31 -10.03 -5.94
C THR A 100 12.68 -8.71 -6.61
N LEU A 101 13.92 -8.27 -6.44
CA LEU A 101 14.46 -7.05 -7.06
C LEU A 101 14.33 -7.03 -8.60
N THR A 102 14.23 -8.20 -9.24
CA THR A 102 14.06 -8.35 -10.69
C THR A 102 12.60 -8.32 -11.14
N SER A 103 11.65 -8.42 -10.21
CA SER A 103 10.22 -8.38 -10.53
C SER A 103 9.80 -7.02 -11.07
N ALA A 104 8.82 -7.05 -11.95
CA ALA A 104 8.22 -5.83 -12.49
C ALA A 104 7.59 -5.02 -11.35
N LEU A 105 7.76 -3.70 -11.40
CA LEU A 105 7.15 -2.78 -10.46
C LEU A 105 6.05 -1.99 -11.15
N PRO A 106 4.96 -1.66 -10.44
CA PRO A 106 3.94 -0.79 -10.99
C PRO A 106 4.54 0.59 -11.26
N VAL A 107 4.05 1.24 -12.31
CA VAL A 107 4.50 2.58 -12.69
C VAL A 107 4.32 3.55 -11.51
N GLY A 108 5.37 4.29 -11.20
CA GLY A 108 5.39 5.25 -10.11
C GLY A 108 5.92 4.71 -8.78
N LEU A 109 6.08 3.40 -8.59
CA LEU A 109 6.77 2.88 -7.41
C LEU A 109 8.28 2.81 -7.67
N ALA A 110 9.06 3.51 -6.85
CA ALA A 110 10.51 3.50 -6.96
C ALA A 110 11.07 2.20 -6.35
N ARG A 111 11.98 1.51 -7.08
CA ARG A 111 12.54 0.22 -6.64
C ARG A 111 13.26 0.30 -5.29
N ASN A 112 13.94 1.41 -5.01
CA ASN A 112 14.61 1.65 -3.73
C ASN A 112 13.64 1.88 -2.56
N ARG A 113 12.34 1.98 -2.81
CA ARG A 113 11.28 2.06 -1.79
C ARG A 113 10.54 0.74 -1.62
N VAL A 114 11.02 -0.35 -2.20
CA VAL A 114 10.43 -1.69 -2.03
C VAL A 114 11.32 -2.52 -1.13
N ILE A 115 10.74 -3.04 -0.05
CA ILE A 115 11.44 -3.81 0.98
C ILE A 115 10.98 -5.27 0.98
N THR A 116 11.81 -6.14 1.53
CA THR A 116 11.42 -7.54 1.81
C THR A 116 10.40 -7.57 2.94
N TRP A 117 9.49 -8.54 2.91
CA TRP A 117 8.50 -8.73 3.97
C TRP A 117 9.16 -9.26 5.26
N THR A 118 9.64 -8.33 6.08
CA THR A 118 10.01 -8.58 7.48
C THR A 118 9.42 -7.49 8.37
N TRP A 119 9.02 -7.83 9.60
CA TRP A 119 8.40 -6.87 10.51
C TRP A 119 9.31 -5.72 10.91
N GLU A 120 10.61 -6.01 11.06
CA GLU A 120 11.61 -5.00 11.36
C GLU A 120 11.74 -4.00 10.21
N SER A 121 11.83 -4.48 8.96
CA SER A 121 11.88 -3.61 7.79
C SER A 121 10.60 -2.78 7.65
N ILE A 122 9.42 -3.36 7.92
CA ILE A 122 8.15 -2.64 7.90
C ILE A 122 8.13 -1.56 8.97
N ALA A 123 8.56 -1.84 10.21
CA ALA A 123 8.58 -0.85 11.28
C ALA A 123 9.51 0.34 10.96
N ASN A 124 10.68 0.05 10.39
CA ASN A 124 11.61 1.07 9.92
C ASN A 124 11.01 1.90 8.78
N ALA A 125 10.36 1.26 7.81
CA ALA A 125 9.67 1.94 6.72
C ALA A 125 8.55 2.85 7.23
N VAL A 126 7.72 2.38 8.19
CA VAL A 126 6.67 3.20 8.79
C VAL A 126 7.26 4.44 9.47
N THR A 127 8.32 4.26 10.25
CA THR A 127 9.02 5.39 10.90
C THR A 127 9.51 6.40 9.87
N GLN A 128 10.11 5.92 8.78
CA GLN A 128 10.54 6.77 7.66
C GLN A 128 9.36 7.50 7.02
N MET A 129 8.26 6.81 6.69
CA MET A 129 7.09 7.41 6.04
C MET A 129 6.43 8.49 6.93
N MET A 130 6.49 8.34 8.24
CA MET A 130 5.98 9.35 9.17
C MET A 130 6.81 10.63 9.21
N GLY A 131 8.03 10.63 8.65
CA GLY A 131 8.86 11.83 8.46
C GLY A 131 8.90 12.35 7.01
N GLU A 132 8.08 11.80 6.11
CA GLU A 132 8.10 12.12 4.68
C GLU A 132 6.75 12.63 4.15
N GLY A 133 6.80 13.27 2.98
CA GLY A 133 5.60 13.70 2.25
C GLY A 133 4.72 14.62 3.10
N LYS A 134 3.42 14.32 3.15
CA LYS A 134 2.45 15.08 3.93
C LYS A 134 2.58 14.90 5.46
N ASN A 135 3.43 13.98 5.92
CA ASN A 135 3.66 13.76 7.35
C ASN A 135 4.88 14.54 7.86
N ALA A 136 5.70 15.13 6.98
CA ALA A 136 6.94 15.83 7.33
C ALA A 136 6.74 17.24 7.92
N SER A 137 5.49 17.60 8.23
CA SER A 137 5.05 18.93 8.69
C SER A 137 4.74 18.96 10.17
#